data_AF-A0A2T0PST2-F1
#
_entry.id   AF-A0A2T0PST2-F1
#
_cell.length_a   1.000
_cell.length_b   1.000
_cell.length_c   1.000
_cell.angle_alpha   90.00
_cell.angle_beta   90.00
_cell.angle_gamma   90.00
#
_symmetry.space_group_name_H-M   'P 1'
#
loop_
_entity.id
_entity.type
_entity.pdbx_description
1 polymer ?
#
loop_
_entity_poly.entity_id
_entity_poly.type
_entity_poly.pdbx_seq_one_letter_code
_entity_poly.pdbx_strand_id
1 'polypeptide(L)'
;MTTTPASTPRCLRCGRPLTSAASIARGYGKGCASLIRRAAVVADLDGFKSSQVDSAREAVADGAVLLLRGRVHQVVSSDGAHVHLATVEHCSCPAGLRGVRCWHIAAVRIVASAGARPVLTLVRPPIAVPSVTAQTIAA
;
A
#
# COMPACT_ATOMS: atom_id res chain seq x y z
N MET A 1 34.05 7.14 -12.21
CA MET A 1 32.66 6.86 -12.65
C MET A 1 32.11 5.79 -11.72
N THR A 2 31.18 6.14 -10.84
CA THR A 2 30.63 5.19 -9.84
C THR A 2 29.30 4.68 -10.36
N THR A 3 29.26 3.41 -10.79
CA THR A 3 28.02 2.77 -11.26
C THR A 3 27.20 2.31 -10.05
N THR A 4 26.08 2.98 -9.78
CA THR A 4 25.11 2.52 -8.78
C THR A 4 24.47 1.22 -9.28
N PRO A 5 24.50 0.11 -8.50
CA PRO A 5 23.85 -1.12 -8.92
C PRO A 5 22.33 -0.91 -9.01
N ALA A 6 21.73 -1.32 -10.14
CA ALA A 6 20.29 -1.31 -10.30
C ALA A 6 19.65 -2.31 -9.32
N SER A 7 18.82 -1.81 -8.40
CA SER A 7 18.10 -2.68 -7.48
C SER A 7 17.09 -3.54 -8.22
N THR A 8 17.16 -4.86 -8.06
CA THR A 8 16.19 -5.77 -8.67
C THR A 8 14.81 -5.55 -8.04
N PRO A 9 13.76 -5.21 -8.81
CA PRO A 9 12.42 -5.03 -8.28
C PRO A 9 11.91 -6.34 -7.66
N ARG A 10 11.24 -6.23 -6.51
CA ARG A 10 10.74 -7.38 -5.74
C ARG A 10 9.23 -7.31 -5.60
N CYS A 11 8.62 -8.49 -5.52
CA CYS A 11 7.20 -8.61 -5.27
C CYS A 11 6.85 -8.01 -3.90
N LEU A 12 5.97 -7.01 -3.86
CA LEU A 12 5.58 -6.29 -2.64
C LEU A 12 5.00 -7.21 -1.56
N ARG A 13 4.46 -8.38 -1.96
CA ARG A 13 3.93 -9.38 -1.02
C ARG A 13 4.94 -10.43 -0.59
N CYS A 14 5.64 -11.06 -1.53
CA CYS A 14 6.42 -12.28 -1.26
C CYS A 14 7.94 -12.11 -1.40
N GLY A 15 8.40 -10.93 -1.82
CA GLY A 15 9.82 -10.62 -1.97
C GLY A 15 10.55 -11.26 -3.14
N ARG A 16 9.91 -12.18 -3.88
CA ARG A 16 10.54 -12.79 -5.06
C ARG A 16 10.92 -11.71 -6.08
N PRO A 17 12.09 -11.83 -6.75
CA PRO A 17 12.48 -10.89 -7.78
C PRO A 17 11.47 -10.91 -8.94
N LEU A 18 11.19 -9.73 -9.47
CA LEU A 18 10.30 -9.52 -10.61
C LEU A 18 11.16 -9.33 -11.86
N THR A 19 10.92 -10.16 -12.87
CA THR A 19 11.71 -10.14 -14.11
C THR A 19 10.92 -9.62 -15.30
N SER A 20 9.58 -9.76 -15.31
CA SER A 20 8.75 -9.27 -16.40
C SER A 20 8.27 -7.84 -16.15
N ALA A 21 8.29 -7.00 -17.20
CA ALA A 21 7.82 -5.62 -17.15
C ALA A 21 6.40 -5.50 -16.57
N ALA A 22 5.50 -6.41 -16.96
CA ALA A 22 4.13 -6.45 -16.45
C ALA A 22 4.04 -6.80 -14.95
N SER A 23 5.00 -7.56 -14.40
CA SER A 23 5.04 -7.80 -12.95
C SER A 23 5.66 -6.63 -12.21
N ILE A 24 6.70 -6.03 -12.77
CA ILE A 24 7.38 -4.84 -12.22
C ILE A 24 6.39 -3.69 -12.12
N ALA A 25 5.66 -3.39 -13.19
CA ALA A 25 4.66 -2.31 -13.24
C ALA A 25 3.55 -2.49 -12.19
N ARG A 26 3.17 -3.74 -11.87
CA ARG A 26 2.15 -4.04 -10.86
C ARG A 26 2.70 -4.12 -9.43
N GLY A 27 4.02 -4.21 -9.27
CA GLY A 27 4.66 -4.55 -7.99
C GLY A 27 4.42 -6.00 -7.51
N TYR A 28 3.63 -6.81 -8.21
CA TYR A 28 3.30 -8.18 -7.83
C TYR A 28 3.63 -9.18 -8.93
N GLY A 29 4.26 -10.30 -8.55
CA GLY A 29 4.42 -11.45 -9.44
C GLY A 29 3.07 -12.10 -9.74
N LYS A 30 2.92 -12.72 -10.93
CA LYS A 30 1.67 -13.30 -11.45
C LYS A 30 0.88 -14.13 -10.42
N GLY A 31 1.55 -15.02 -9.69
CA GLY A 31 0.91 -15.85 -8.66
C GLY A 31 0.37 -15.03 -7.48
N CYS A 32 1.13 -14.05 -6.98
CA CYS A 32 0.69 -13.17 -5.91
C CYS A 32 -0.45 -12.26 -6.37
N ALA A 33 -0.38 -11.74 -7.59
CA ALA A 33 -1.44 -10.92 -8.18
C ALA A 33 -2.76 -11.72 -8.32
N SER A 34 -2.71 -12.97 -8.78
CA SER A 34 -3.90 -13.83 -8.83
C SER A 34 -4.48 -14.13 -7.44
N LEU A 35 -3.62 -14.31 -6.44
CA LEU A 35 -4.09 -14.57 -5.08
C LEU A 35 -4.73 -13.32 -4.46
N ILE A 36 -4.14 -12.14 -4.66
CA ILE A 36 -4.73 -10.86 -4.22
C ILE A 36 -6.08 -10.61 -4.91
N ARG A 37 -6.19 -10.89 -6.22
CA ARG A 37 -7.47 -10.79 -6.93
C ARG A 37 -8.55 -11.70 -6.32
N ARG A 38 -8.19 -12.94 -5.96
CA ARG A 38 -9.13 -13.84 -5.25
C ARG A 38 -9.48 -13.32 -3.87
N ALA A 39 -8.50 -12.81 -3.13
CA ALA A 39 -8.72 -12.23 -1.80
C ALA A 39 -9.64 -11.00 -1.85
N ALA A 40 -9.56 -10.18 -2.89
CA ALA A 40 -10.44 -9.03 -3.08
C ALA A 40 -11.91 -9.41 -3.29
N VAL A 41 -12.20 -10.66 -3.67
CA VAL A 41 -13.56 -11.20 -3.81
C VAL A 41 -14.08 -11.75 -2.48
N VAL A 42 -13.22 -12.38 -1.68
CA VAL A 42 -13.62 -13.09 -0.45
C VAL A 42 -13.35 -12.32 0.85
N ALA A 43 -12.72 -11.15 0.78
CA ALA A 43 -12.43 -10.35 1.96
C ALA A 43 -13.73 -9.91 2.65
N ASP A 44 -13.77 -10.05 3.98
CA ASP A 44 -14.84 -9.48 4.79
C ASP A 44 -14.73 -7.93 4.81
N LEU A 45 -15.58 -7.32 3.99
CA LEU A 45 -15.72 -5.89 3.83
C LEU A 45 -17.10 -5.41 4.33
N ASP A 46 -17.73 -6.15 5.23
CA ASP A 46 -18.99 -5.74 5.83
C ASP A 46 -18.82 -4.43 6.61
N GLY A 47 -19.77 -3.52 6.42
CA GLY A 47 -19.76 -2.19 7.03
C GLY A 47 -18.88 -1.15 6.32
N PHE A 48 -18.31 -1.47 5.16
CA PHE A 48 -17.73 -0.47 4.26
C PHE A 48 -18.75 -0.02 3.21
N LYS A 49 -18.70 1.27 2.85
CA LYS A 49 -19.49 1.78 1.71
C LYS A 49 -18.93 1.22 0.41
N SER A 50 -19.77 1.04 -0.61
CA SER A 50 -19.33 0.58 -1.95
C SER A 50 -18.19 1.42 -2.50
N SER A 51 -18.28 2.75 -2.40
CA SER A 51 -17.21 3.66 -2.82
C SER A 51 -15.89 3.44 -2.09
N GLN A 52 -15.93 3.04 -0.81
CA GLN A 52 -14.71 2.71 -0.05
C GLN A 52 -14.12 1.38 -0.51
N VAL A 53 -14.95 0.42 -0.87
CA VAL A 53 -14.51 -0.87 -1.44
C VAL A 53 -13.89 -0.66 -2.81
N ASP A 54 -14.47 0.19 -3.64
CA ASP A 54 -13.93 0.49 -4.97
C ASP A 54 -12.58 1.20 -4.89
N SER A 55 -12.46 2.25 -4.07
CA SER A 55 -11.15 2.90 -3.83
C SER A 55 -10.12 1.95 -3.22
N ALA A 56 -10.54 1.02 -2.35
CA ALA A 56 -9.63 0.02 -1.80
C ALA A 56 -9.13 -0.95 -2.88
N ARG A 57 -9.99 -1.36 -3.82
CA ARG A 57 -9.61 -2.23 -4.94
C ARG A 57 -8.66 -1.54 -5.90
N GLU A 58 -8.93 -0.28 -6.22
CA GLU A 58 -8.06 0.58 -7.04
C GLU A 58 -6.67 0.70 -6.42
N ALA A 59 -6.59 1.10 -5.15
CA ALA A 59 -5.31 1.20 -4.44
C ALA A 59 -4.52 -0.13 -4.40
N VAL A 60 -5.21 -1.27 -4.25
CA VAL A 60 -4.57 -2.60 -4.31
C VAL A 60 -4.07 -2.92 -5.72
N ALA A 61 -4.83 -2.56 -6.76
CA ALA A 61 -4.44 -2.76 -8.16
C ALA A 61 -3.21 -1.93 -8.53
N ASP A 62 -3.12 -0.71 -8.01
CA ASP A 62 -2.01 0.23 -8.22
C ASP A 62 -0.76 -0.11 -7.38
N GLY A 63 -0.86 -1.08 -6.47
CA GLY A 63 0.24 -1.44 -5.58
C GLY A 63 0.49 -0.43 -4.47
N ALA A 64 -0.50 0.38 -4.12
CA ALA A 64 -0.43 1.42 -3.08
C ALA A 64 -0.45 0.88 -1.64
N VAL A 65 -0.57 -0.44 -1.44
CA VAL A 65 -0.58 -1.10 -0.12
C VAL A 65 0.67 -1.97 0.04
N LEU A 66 1.50 -1.62 1.01
CA LEU A 66 2.83 -2.21 1.25
C LEU A 66 2.91 -2.77 2.66
N LEU A 67 3.36 -4.01 2.82
CA LEU A 67 3.63 -4.56 4.16
C LEU A 67 4.92 -3.95 4.71
N LEU A 68 4.84 -3.27 5.86
CA LEU A 68 6.01 -2.67 6.51
C LEU A 68 6.65 -3.66 7.50
N ARG A 69 5.88 -4.09 8.52
CA ARG A 69 6.34 -5.05 9.55
C ARG A 69 5.17 -5.71 10.26
N GLY A 70 5.30 -6.99 10.60
CA GLY A 70 4.27 -7.72 11.32
C GLY A 70 2.92 -7.70 10.59
N ARG A 71 1.93 -6.99 11.14
CA ARG A 71 0.60 -6.76 10.55
C ARG A 71 0.36 -5.30 10.11
N VAL A 72 1.40 -4.47 10.15
CA VAL A 72 1.33 -3.04 9.82
C VAL A 72 1.68 -2.86 8.34
N HIS A 73 0.79 -2.15 7.65
CA HIS A 73 0.92 -1.80 6.24
C HIS A 73 1.08 -0.28 6.10
N GLN A 74 1.82 0.14 5.09
CA GLN A 74 1.80 1.49 4.56
C GLN A 74 0.78 1.53 3.42
N VAL A 75 -0.10 2.51 3.45
CA VAL A 75 -1.06 2.76 2.37
C VAL A 75 -0.84 4.17 1.85
N VAL A 76 -0.54 4.28 0.56
CA VAL A 76 -0.40 5.57 -0.12
C VAL A 76 -1.79 6.15 -0.37
N SER A 77 -1.97 7.42 -0.04
CA SER A 77 -3.19 8.19 -0.32
C SER A 77 -3.44 8.30 -1.82
N SER A 78 -4.69 8.51 -2.22
CA SER A 78 -5.09 8.64 -3.63
C SER A 78 -4.41 9.80 -4.36
N ASP A 79 -3.99 10.84 -3.64
CA ASP A 79 -3.23 11.97 -4.17
C ASP A 79 -1.72 11.70 -4.26
N GLY A 80 -1.25 10.55 -3.77
CA GLY A 80 0.18 10.21 -3.71
C GLY A 80 0.99 11.03 -2.69
N ALA A 81 0.39 12.01 -2.02
CA ALA A 81 1.11 12.97 -1.18
C ALA A 81 1.34 12.44 0.24
N HIS A 82 0.48 11.53 0.70
CA HIS A 82 0.50 11.03 2.08
C HIS A 82 0.62 9.50 2.13
N VAL A 83 1.30 9.02 3.17
CA VAL A 83 1.36 7.59 3.50
C VAL A 83 0.77 7.40 4.89
N HIS A 84 -0.22 6.53 4.99
CA HIS A 84 -0.86 6.18 6.26
C HIS A 84 -0.42 4.80 6.72
N LEU A 85 -0.25 4.65 8.04
CA LEU A 85 -0.01 3.35 8.66
C LEU A 85 -1.35 2.72 8.98
N ALA A 86 -1.58 1.50 8.50
CA ALA A 86 -2.83 0.80 8.68
C ALA A 86 -2.64 -0.67 9.05
N THR A 87 -3.52 -1.15 9.91
CA THR A 87 -3.77 -2.56 10.20
C THR A 87 -5.18 -2.92 9.70
N VAL A 88 -5.61 -4.16 9.90
CA VAL A 88 -6.98 -4.60 9.55
C VAL A 88 -8.08 -3.94 10.40
N GLU A 89 -7.70 -3.23 11.47
CA GLU A 89 -8.61 -2.60 12.44
C GLU A 89 -8.40 -1.09 12.55
N HIS A 90 -7.16 -0.60 12.44
CA HIS A 90 -6.80 0.78 12.74
C HIS A 90 -6.06 1.43 11.58
N CYS A 91 -6.27 2.72 11.36
CA CYS A 91 -5.53 3.49 10.36
C CYS A 91 -5.18 4.88 10.89
N SER A 92 -3.98 5.36 10.55
CA SER A 92 -3.48 6.68 10.96
C SER A 92 -4.01 7.84 10.10
N CYS A 93 -4.98 7.60 9.19
CA CYS A 93 -5.62 8.68 8.45
C CYS A 93 -6.62 9.45 9.33
N PRO A 94 -7.01 10.68 8.97
CA PRO A 94 -7.92 11.49 9.79
C PRO A 94 -9.26 10.82 10.14
N ALA A 95 -9.78 9.96 9.26
CA ALA A 95 -11.00 9.19 9.53
C ALA A 95 -10.74 8.01 10.51
N GLY A 96 -9.63 7.31 10.34
CA GLY A 96 -9.25 6.19 11.21
C GLY A 96 -8.90 6.64 12.62
N LEU A 97 -8.26 7.81 12.77
CA LEU A 97 -8.00 8.44 14.07
C LEU A 97 -9.29 8.82 14.82
N ARG A 98 -10.40 9.04 14.10
CA ARG A 98 -11.73 9.26 14.67
C ARG A 98 -12.52 7.97 14.91
N GLY A 99 -11.90 6.79 14.72
CA GLY A 99 -12.55 5.49 14.86
C GLY A 99 -13.53 5.15 13.72
N VAL A 100 -13.52 5.90 12.62
CA VAL A 100 -14.41 5.68 11.47
C VAL A 100 -13.73 4.75 10.47
N ARG A 101 -14.50 3.80 9.91
CA ARG A 101 -14.03 2.90 8.85
C ARG A 101 -13.63 3.71 7.61
N CYS A 102 -12.38 3.54 7.17
CA CYS A 102 -11.82 4.19 5.99
C CYS A 102 -11.38 3.17 4.94
N TRP A 103 -11.34 3.59 3.68
CA TRP A 103 -10.98 2.70 2.56
C TRP A 103 -9.57 2.09 2.72
N HIS A 104 -8.64 2.77 3.41
CA HIS A 104 -7.32 2.21 3.72
C HIS A 104 -7.40 0.90 4.51
N ILE A 105 -8.32 0.79 5.48
CA ILE A 105 -8.51 -0.44 6.26
C ILE A 105 -9.09 -1.54 5.36
N ALA A 106 -10.05 -1.22 4.49
CA ALA A 106 -10.58 -2.17 3.52
C ALA A 106 -9.47 -2.70 2.59
N ALA A 107 -8.58 -1.82 2.11
CA ALA A 107 -7.44 -2.19 1.27
C ALA A 107 -6.47 -3.14 2.01
N VAL A 108 -6.19 -2.85 3.28
CA VAL A 108 -5.38 -3.74 4.13
C VAL A 108 -6.07 -5.08 4.38
N ARG A 109 -7.38 -5.11 4.59
CA ARG A 109 -8.14 -6.37 4.75
C ARG A 109 -8.05 -7.24 3.50
N ILE A 110 -8.13 -6.66 2.30
CA ILE A 110 -7.97 -7.38 1.04
C ILE A 110 -6.58 -8.02 0.96
N VAL A 111 -5.52 -7.24 1.21
CA VAL A 111 -4.13 -7.73 1.13
C VAL A 111 -3.80 -8.72 2.24
N ALA A 112 -4.31 -8.50 3.46
CA ALA A 112 -4.10 -9.39 4.60
C ALA A 112 -4.80 -10.74 4.41
N SER A 113 -6.01 -10.75 3.82
CA SER A 113 -6.76 -11.97 3.49
C SER A 113 -6.03 -12.83 2.45
N ALA A 114 -5.18 -12.22 1.62
CA ALA A 114 -4.30 -12.93 0.71
C ALA A 114 -3.16 -13.67 1.44
N GLY A 115 -2.91 -13.39 2.73
CA GLY A 115 -1.83 -13.96 3.52
C GLY A 115 -0.48 -13.33 3.22
N ALA A 116 0.11 -12.66 4.22
CA ALA A 116 1.45 -12.10 4.14
C ALA A 116 2.53 -13.15 4.46
N ARG A 117 3.60 -13.22 3.66
CA ARG A 117 4.91 -13.70 4.14
C ARG A 117 5.75 -12.45 4.33
N PRO A 118 6.29 -12.16 5.52
CA PRO A 118 6.98 -10.91 5.76
C PRO A 118 8.17 -10.80 4.81
N VAL A 119 8.14 -9.80 3.92
CA VAL A 119 9.36 -9.38 3.25
C VAL A 119 10.02 -8.34 4.14
N LEU A 120 11.09 -8.74 4.82
CA LEU A 120 12.04 -7.79 5.41
C LEU A 120 12.79 -7.14 4.24
N THR A 121 12.17 -6.17 3.57
CA THR A 121 12.94 -5.28 2.70
C THR A 121 12.64 -3.84 3.12
N LEU A 122 13.51 -3.34 3.99
CA LEU A 122 13.68 -1.92 4.27
C LEU A 122 14.16 -1.23 2.98
N VAL A 123 13.25 -0.95 2.04
CA VAL A 123 13.51 0.04 1.00
C VAL A 123 12.58 1.20 1.29
N ARG A 124 13.14 2.20 1.99
CA ARG A 124 12.55 3.52 2.14
C ARG A 124 12.36 4.08 0.73
N PRO A 125 11.15 4.36 0.24
CA PRO A 125 11.00 5.01 -1.05
C PRO A 125 11.68 6.38 -0.98
N PRO A 126 12.43 6.81 -2.01
CA PRO A 126 12.88 8.19 -2.10
C PRO A 126 11.66 9.02 -2.52
N ILE A 127 10.74 9.26 -1.59
CA ILE A 127 9.74 10.31 -1.79
C ILE A 127 10.47 11.60 -1.43
N ALA A 128 10.86 12.35 -2.46
CA ALA A 128 11.24 13.75 -2.31
C ALA A 128 10.02 14.48 -1.75
N VAL A 129 10.03 14.71 -0.45
CA VAL A 129 9.07 15.59 0.22
C VAL A 129 9.43 17.01 -0.21
N PRO A 130 8.57 17.78 -0.88
CA PRO A 130 8.84 19.20 -1.06
C PRO A 130 8.81 19.84 0.33
N SER A 131 9.96 20.36 0.78
CA SER A 131 10.04 21.25 1.94
C SER A 131 9.15 22.45 1.68
N VAL A 132 7.98 22.50 2.32
CA VAL A 132 7.19 23.73 2.39
C VAL A 132 7.90 24.68 3.34
N THR A 133 8.63 25.63 2.76
CA THR A 133 9.09 26.83 3.42
C THR A 133 7.87 27.60 3.92
N ALA A 134 7.90 27.97 5.19
CA ALA A 134 6.87 28.72 5.88
C ALA A 134 6.44 29.97 5.11
N GLN A 135 5.14 30.13 4.86
CA GLN A 135 4.55 31.44 4.54
C GLN A 135 4.10 32.09 5.84
N THR A 136 4.87 33.09 6.25
CA THR A 136 4.54 34.08 7.28
C THR A 136 3.28 34.83 6.87
N ILE A 137 2.27 34.77 7.73
CA ILE A 137 1.06 35.59 7.63
C ILE A 137 1.47 37.02 8.03
N ALA A 138 1.42 37.95 7.10
CA ALA A 138 1.54 39.37 7.38
C ALA A 138 0.27 39.86 8.07
N ALA A 139 0.43 40.60 9.17
CA ALA A 139 -0.57 41.43 9.80
C ALA A 139 -0.24 42.90 9.53
#